data_AF-A0A926NFT3-F1
#
_entry.id   AF-A0A926NFT3-F1
#
_cell.length_a   1.000
_cell.length_b   1.000
_cell.length_c   1.000
_cell.angle_alpha   90.00
_cell.angle_beta   90.00
_cell.angle_gamma   90.00
#
_symmetry.space_group_name_H-M   'P 1'
#
loop_
_entity.id
_entity.type
_entity.pdbx_description
1 polymer ?
#
loop_
_entity_poly.entity_id
_entity_poly.type
_entity_poly.pdbx_seq_one_letter_code
_entity_poly.pdbx_strand_id
1 'polypeptide(L)'
;MATEQLKAFSEEHNHAVGNLNSLKVKTVANGAIVENADIDNFTLVQLSFNADGERVARQLSAVTNKSYLIAAPETRYMGEAMTDFYNAVGDRARIVVLEAAYTRFETSAYSLNTGVTEITNGQVAHFDPATKKFIISASGTPHVDYANASAKFLVVSNEEDIAYTFGKPMVRFEVIEA
;
A
#
# COMPACT_ATOMS: atom_id res chain seq x y z
N MET A 1 21.21 -17.36 -13.04
CA MET A 1 20.92 -16.67 -14.31
C MET A 1 19.41 -16.59 -14.41
N ALA A 2 18.81 -15.42 -14.26
CA ALA A 2 17.36 -15.26 -14.38
C ALA A 2 16.98 -15.22 -15.86
N THR A 3 15.90 -15.92 -16.26
CA THR A 3 15.38 -15.88 -17.64
C THR A 3 14.10 -15.05 -17.67
N GLU A 4 13.74 -14.51 -18.84
CA GLU A 4 12.47 -13.80 -19.02
C GLU A 4 11.27 -14.69 -18.68
N GLN A 5 11.34 -15.99 -18.97
CA GLN A 5 10.28 -16.93 -18.57
C GLN A 5 10.21 -17.11 -17.04
N LEU A 6 11.35 -17.24 -16.35
CA LEU A 6 11.39 -17.32 -14.89
C LEU A 6 10.84 -16.04 -14.25
N LYS A 7 11.13 -14.87 -14.85
CA LYS A 7 10.62 -13.58 -14.40
C LYS A 7 9.09 -13.52 -14.55
N ALA A 8 8.57 -13.87 -15.72
CA ALA A 8 7.13 -13.93 -15.97
C ALA A 8 6.41 -14.87 -14.98
N PHE A 9 6.93 -16.08 -14.75
CA PHE A 9 6.35 -17.02 -13.78
C PHE A 9 6.47 -16.57 -12.31
N SER A 10 7.48 -15.76 -11.96
CA SER A 10 7.66 -15.25 -10.59
C SER A 10 6.86 -13.99 -10.28
N GLU A 11 6.48 -13.25 -11.32
CA GLU A 11 5.73 -11.98 -11.23
C GLU A 11 4.22 -12.20 -11.43
N GLU A 12 3.82 -13.28 -12.13
CA GLU A 12 2.42 -13.68 -12.29
C GLU A 12 1.71 -13.80 -10.92
N HIS A 13 0.59 -13.10 -10.77
CA HIS A 13 -0.25 -13.10 -9.57
C HIS A 13 0.42 -12.66 -8.26
N ASN A 14 1.51 -11.87 -8.30
CA ASN A 14 2.23 -11.50 -7.08
C ASN A 14 2.12 -10.04 -6.62
N HIS A 15 1.34 -9.20 -7.30
CA HIS A 15 1.14 -7.81 -6.85
C HIS A 15 0.29 -7.71 -5.59
N ALA A 16 0.45 -6.61 -4.86
CA ALA A 16 -0.40 -6.32 -3.71
C ALA A 16 -1.78 -5.83 -4.16
N VAL A 17 -2.79 -6.27 -3.40
CA VAL A 17 -4.20 -5.98 -3.64
C VAL A 17 -4.78 -5.30 -2.41
N GLY A 18 -5.90 -4.61 -2.57
CA GLY A 18 -6.54 -3.92 -1.45
C GLY A 18 -7.86 -3.29 -1.81
N ASN A 19 -8.43 -2.55 -0.86
CA ASN A 19 -9.70 -1.86 -1.04
C ASN A 19 -9.77 -0.56 -0.21
N LEU A 20 -10.51 0.43 -0.70
CA LEU A 20 -10.80 1.66 0.04
C LEU A 20 -12.15 1.52 0.75
N ASN A 21 -12.13 1.37 2.06
CA ASN A 21 -13.33 1.03 2.85
C ASN A 21 -13.87 2.26 3.59
N SER A 22 -13.63 3.44 3.03
CA SER A 22 -14.06 4.73 3.56
C SER A 22 -15.23 5.29 2.75
N LEU A 23 -16.26 5.82 3.42
CA LEU A 23 -17.44 6.38 2.74
C LEU A 23 -17.09 7.51 1.76
N LYS A 24 -16.12 8.35 2.13
CA LYS A 24 -15.51 9.31 1.20
C LYS A 24 -14.01 9.25 1.38
N VAL A 25 -13.30 9.62 0.32
CA VAL A 25 -11.85 9.70 0.30
C VAL A 25 -11.43 11.03 -0.32
N LYS A 26 -10.41 11.65 0.26
CA LYS A 26 -9.79 12.85 -0.32
C LYS A 26 -8.69 12.39 -1.26
N THR A 27 -8.78 12.80 -2.51
CA THR A 27 -7.76 12.49 -3.51
C THR A 27 -7.04 13.76 -3.94
N VAL A 28 -5.80 13.59 -4.36
CA VAL A 28 -5.05 14.64 -5.04
C VAL A 28 -5.69 14.87 -6.40
N ALA A 29 -6.09 16.12 -6.68
CA ALA A 29 -6.68 16.47 -7.97
C ALA A 29 -5.75 16.08 -9.13
N ASN A 30 -6.33 15.46 -10.16
CA ASN A 30 -5.65 14.96 -11.36
C ASN A 30 -4.60 13.85 -11.12
N GLY A 31 -4.51 13.29 -9.91
CA GLY A 31 -3.59 12.20 -9.58
C GLY A 31 -2.11 12.59 -9.68
N ALA A 32 -1.26 11.60 -9.94
CA ALA A 32 0.17 11.76 -10.18
C ALA A 32 0.68 10.69 -11.15
N ILE A 33 1.72 11.00 -11.93
CA ILE A 33 2.37 10.07 -12.85
C ILE A 33 3.35 9.18 -12.09
N VAL A 34 3.28 7.86 -12.26
CA VAL A 34 4.24 6.94 -11.66
C VAL A 34 5.59 7.07 -12.36
N GLU A 35 6.65 7.21 -11.57
CA GLU A 35 8.01 7.44 -12.09
C GLU A 35 9.06 6.57 -11.37
N ASN A 36 10.19 6.34 -12.03
CA ASN A 36 11.35 5.53 -11.65
C ASN A 36 11.12 4.01 -11.67
N ALA A 37 10.02 3.53 -11.11
CA ALA A 37 9.72 2.10 -11.06
C ALA A 37 8.22 1.86 -10.93
N ASP A 38 7.80 0.66 -11.33
CA ASP A 38 6.43 0.18 -11.15
C ASP A 38 6.09 0.06 -9.66
N ILE A 39 4.84 0.37 -9.32
CA ILE A 39 4.37 0.46 -7.92
C ILE A 39 3.10 -0.35 -7.74
N ASP A 40 3.14 -1.29 -6.80
CA ASP A 40 1.96 -2.06 -6.39
C ASP A 40 0.87 -1.15 -5.83
N ASN A 41 -0.38 -1.50 -6.12
CA ASN A 41 -1.51 -0.79 -5.58
C ASN A 41 -1.61 -0.98 -4.06
N PHE A 42 -2.23 -0.04 -3.36
CA PHE A 42 -2.38 -0.05 -1.89
C PHE A 42 -1.06 -0.09 -1.10
N THR A 43 -0.03 0.58 -1.63
CA THR A 43 1.24 0.88 -0.95
C THR A 43 1.43 2.39 -0.74
N LEU A 44 2.47 2.80 -0.01
CA LEU A 44 2.74 4.22 0.21
C LEU A 44 3.76 4.80 -0.78
N VAL A 45 3.42 5.98 -1.28
CA VAL A 45 4.22 6.77 -2.23
C VAL A 45 4.50 8.17 -1.68
N GLN A 46 5.51 8.81 -2.24
CA GLN A 46 5.79 10.23 -2.05
C GLN A 46 5.55 11.00 -3.34
N LEU A 47 5.12 12.25 -3.22
CA LEU A 47 4.82 13.12 -4.34
C LEU A 47 5.94 14.14 -4.55
N SER A 48 6.22 14.45 -5.80
CA SER A 48 7.09 15.55 -6.20
C SER A 48 6.67 16.08 -7.57
N PHE A 49 7.46 16.97 -8.16
CA PHE A 49 7.26 17.46 -9.53
C PHE A 49 8.45 17.09 -10.40
N ASN A 50 8.20 16.71 -11.64
CA ASN A 50 9.25 16.52 -12.66
C ASN A 50 9.65 17.88 -13.28
N ALA A 51 10.60 17.84 -14.21
CA ALA A 51 11.11 19.03 -14.90
C ALA A 51 10.03 19.76 -15.72
N ASP A 52 9.02 19.03 -16.20
CA ASP A 52 7.90 19.56 -16.99
C ASP A 52 6.78 20.16 -16.12
N GLY A 53 6.95 20.15 -14.80
CA GLY A 53 5.97 20.68 -13.84
C GLY A 53 4.79 19.72 -13.58
N GLU A 54 4.87 18.48 -14.05
CA GLU A 54 3.87 17.46 -13.75
C GLU A 54 4.10 16.84 -12.38
N ARG A 55 3.01 16.52 -11.69
CA ARG A 55 3.07 15.85 -10.40
C ARG A 55 3.39 14.37 -10.62
N VAL A 56 4.43 13.89 -9.94
CA VAL A 56 4.88 12.50 -10.01
C VAL A 56 4.76 11.79 -8.67
N ALA A 57 4.47 10.50 -8.70
CA ALA A 57 4.47 9.59 -7.57
C ALA A 57 5.66 8.64 -7.69
N ARG A 58 6.44 8.54 -6.62
CA ARG A 58 7.58 7.62 -6.51
C ARG A 58 7.40 6.78 -5.26
N GLN A 59 8.02 5.60 -5.22
CA GLN A 59 8.07 4.80 -4.00
C GLN A 59 8.57 5.67 -2.84
N LEU A 60 7.93 5.56 -1.68
CA LEU A 60 8.40 6.22 -0.47
C LEU A 60 9.86 5.82 -0.21
N SER A 61 10.75 6.79 -0.01
CA SER A 61 12.19 6.52 0.16
C SER A 61 12.65 6.49 1.61
N ALA A 62 11.86 7.05 2.53
CA ALA A 62 12.16 7.09 3.96
C ALA A 62 10.86 7.13 4.77
N VAL A 63 10.84 6.49 5.94
CA VAL A 63 9.66 6.40 6.82
C VAL A 63 9.18 7.78 7.31
N THR A 64 10.08 8.77 7.36
CA THR A 64 9.81 10.14 7.83
C THR A 64 9.19 11.04 6.75
N ASN A 65 9.20 10.62 5.48
CA ASN A 65 8.72 11.45 4.38
C ASN A 65 7.20 11.44 4.33
N LYS A 66 6.60 12.59 4.05
CA LYS A 66 5.14 12.68 3.87
C LYS A 66 4.66 11.67 2.82
N SER A 67 3.80 10.77 3.28
CA SER A 67 3.32 9.64 2.49
C SER A 67 1.88 9.85 2.03
N TYR A 68 1.57 9.25 0.87
CA TYR A 68 0.24 9.18 0.30
C TYR A 68 -0.05 7.73 -0.09
N LEU A 69 -1.32 7.34 -0.14
CA LEU A 69 -1.72 6.01 -0.57
C LEU A 69 -1.95 6.02 -2.09
N ILE A 70 -1.26 5.15 -2.82
CA ILE A 70 -1.60 4.88 -4.22
C ILE A 70 -2.72 3.84 -4.25
N ALA A 71 -3.84 4.19 -4.87
CA ALA A 71 -5.04 3.33 -4.92
C ALA A 71 -5.73 3.50 -6.27
N ALA A 72 -5.06 3.20 -7.38
CA ALA A 72 -5.66 3.35 -8.71
C ALA A 72 -6.85 2.39 -8.90
N PRO A 73 -7.93 2.83 -9.57
CA PRO A 73 -9.03 1.94 -9.93
C PRO A 73 -8.58 0.96 -11.00
N GLU A 74 -8.84 -0.32 -10.79
CA GLU A 74 -8.50 -1.39 -11.73
C GLU A 74 -9.70 -1.71 -12.62
N THR A 75 -9.48 -1.83 -13.92
CA THR A 75 -10.52 -2.29 -14.88
C THR A 75 -10.11 -3.65 -15.38
N ARG A 76 -10.82 -4.69 -14.91
CA ARG A 76 -10.54 -6.07 -15.30
C ARG A 76 -11.06 -6.35 -16.69
N TYR A 77 -10.22 -6.93 -17.55
CA TYR A 77 -10.64 -7.52 -18.81
C TYR A 77 -10.59 -9.04 -18.69
N MET A 78 -11.57 -9.73 -19.28
CA MET A 78 -11.57 -11.20 -19.46
C MET A 78 -11.28 -12.08 -18.22
N GLY A 79 -11.57 -11.61 -17.01
CA GLY A 79 -11.43 -12.41 -15.78
C GLY A 79 -10.04 -12.41 -15.14
N GLU A 80 -9.20 -11.42 -15.46
CA GLU A 80 -7.89 -11.21 -14.83
C GLU A 80 -7.97 -11.21 -13.30
N ALA A 81 -6.94 -11.78 -12.65
CA ALA A 81 -6.85 -11.78 -11.20
C ALA A 81 -6.40 -10.40 -10.71
N MET A 82 -6.89 -9.97 -9.54
CA MET A 82 -6.54 -8.64 -9.02
C MET A 82 -5.03 -8.52 -8.71
N THR A 83 -4.41 -9.66 -8.43
CA THR A 83 -2.98 -9.79 -8.15
C THR A 83 -2.08 -9.58 -9.37
N ASP A 84 -2.64 -9.36 -10.55
CA ASP A 84 -1.91 -9.03 -11.78
C ASP A 84 -1.81 -7.52 -12.02
N PHE A 85 -2.52 -6.72 -11.22
CA PHE A 85 -2.58 -5.28 -11.41
C PHE A 85 -1.52 -4.56 -10.56
N TYR A 86 -0.86 -3.61 -11.21
CA TYR A 86 0.07 -2.66 -10.61
C TYR A 86 0.01 -1.34 -11.39
N ASN A 87 0.69 -0.32 -10.89
CA ASN A 87 0.80 0.97 -11.56
C ASN A 87 2.15 1.03 -12.27
N ALA A 88 2.16 1.01 -13.60
CA ALA A 88 3.39 1.01 -14.38
C ALA A 88 3.97 2.43 -14.50
N VAL A 89 5.28 2.54 -14.74
CA VAL A 89 5.91 3.84 -15.04
C VAL A 89 5.22 4.53 -16.21
N GLY A 90 4.83 5.79 -16.03
CA GLY A 90 4.06 6.58 -17.00
C GLY A 90 2.55 6.58 -16.75
N ASP A 91 2.03 5.65 -15.94
CA ASP A 91 0.61 5.64 -15.60
C ASP A 91 0.24 6.78 -14.67
N ARG A 92 -0.98 7.30 -14.84
CA ARG A 92 -1.54 8.32 -13.94
C ARG A 92 -2.39 7.64 -12.86
N ALA A 93 -1.85 7.55 -11.66
CA ALA A 93 -2.48 6.85 -10.56
C ALA A 93 -3.36 7.76 -9.68
N ARG A 94 -4.40 7.18 -9.07
CA ARG A 94 -5.22 7.84 -8.04
C ARG A 94 -4.45 7.89 -6.73
N ILE A 95 -4.15 9.11 -6.27
CA ILE A 95 -3.42 9.35 -5.03
C ILE A 95 -4.41 9.79 -3.95
N VAL A 96 -4.48 9.00 -2.87
CA VAL A 96 -5.37 9.23 -1.72
C VAL A 96 -4.57 9.90 -0.61
N VAL A 97 -5.16 10.95 -0.03
CA VAL A 97 -4.65 11.64 1.15
C VAL A 97 -5.00 10.81 2.38
N LEU A 98 -3.99 10.52 3.20
CA LEU A 98 -4.16 9.87 4.49
C LEU A 98 -4.67 10.91 5.49
N GLU A 99 -5.85 10.67 6.07
CA GLU A 99 -6.46 11.54 7.06
C GLU A 99 -6.76 10.74 8.32
N ALA A 100 -6.21 11.19 9.44
CA ALA A 100 -6.35 10.53 10.75
C ALA A 100 -7.82 10.35 11.14
N ALA A 101 -8.13 9.19 11.72
CA ALA A 101 -9.47 8.75 12.13
C ALA A 101 -10.54 8.71 11.01
N TYR A 102 -10.14 8.93 9.76
CA TYR A 102 -11.07 8.99 8.63
C TYR A 102 -10.73 7.98 7.55
N THR A 103 -9.48 7.97 7.07
CA THR A 103 -9.07 7.08 6.00
C THR A 103 -8.88 5.66 6.55
N ARG A 104 -9.70 4.74 6.03
CA ARG A 104 -9.58 3.29 6.19
C ARG A 104 -9.38 2.61 4.85
N PHE A 105 -8.48 1.65 4.80
CA PHE A 105 -8.19 0.84 3.62
C PHE A 105 -7.74 -0.56 4.02
N GLU A 106 -7.83 -1.47 3.07
CA GLU A 106 -7.30 -2.83 3.15
C GLU A 106 -6.12 -2.99 2.22
N THR A 107 -5.17 -3.82 2.62
CA THR A 107 -4.02 -4.16 1.80
C THR A 107 -3.52 -5.56 2.11
N SER A 108 -3.01 -6.26 1.10
CA SER A 108 -2.23 -7.48 1.25
C SER A 108 -0.73 -7.20 1.41
N ALA A 109 -0.28 -5.94 1.28
CA ALA A 109 1.12 -5.55 1.38
C ALA A 109 1.59 -5.43 2.84
N TYR A 110 1.53 -6.50 3.63
CA TYR A 110 1.94 -6.46 5.03
C TYR A 110 2.94 -7.56 5.40
N SER A 111 3.59 -7.36 6.55
CA SER A 111 4.43 -8.33 7.22
C SER A 111 4.25 -8.20 8.74
N LEU A 112 4.62 -9.24 9.47
CA LEU A 112 4.56 -9.24 10.93
C LEU A 112 5.92 -8.88 11.51
N ASN A 113 5.94 -7.96 12.47
CA ASN A 113 7.12 -7.69 13.27
C ASN A 113 7.49 -8.92 14.11
N THR A 114 8.75 -8.98 14.56
CA THR A 114 9.22 -10.06 15.44
C THR A 114 8.35 -10.14 16.70
N GLY A 115 7.91 -11.36 17.04
CA GLY A 115 7.04 -11.62 18.19
C GLY A 115 5.54 -11.49 17.91
N VAL A 116 5.13 -11.05 16.71
CA VAL A 116 3.72 -11.09 16.28
C VAL A 116 3.50 -12.35 15.45
N THR A 117 2.60 -13.22 15.90
CA THR A 117 2.26 -14.49 15.21
C THR A 117 0.87 -14.46 14.56
N GLU A 118 -0.02 -13.61 15.06
CA GLU A 118 -1.40 -13.47 14.59
C GLU A 118 -1.75 -11.99 14.45
N ILE A 119 -2.63 -11.70 13.48
CA ILE A 119 -3.17 -10.35 13.29
C ILE A 119 -4.38 -10.19 14.20
N THR A 120 -4.37 -9.17 15.05
CA THR A 120 -5.47 -8.87 15.97
C THR A 120 -5.77 -7.39 15.98
N ASN A 121 -7.04 -7.03 16.20
CA ASN A 121 -7.44 -5.63 16.35
C ASN A 121 -6.67 -4.96 17.51
N GLY A 122 -6.30 -3.69 17.31
CA GLY A 122 -5.53 -2.92 18.28
C GLY A 122 -4.01 -2.98 18.11
N GLN A 123 -3.51 -3.82 17.19
CA GLN A 123 -2.11 -3.75 16.76
C GLN A 123 -1.83 -2.46 15.97
N VAL A 124 -0.56 -2.06 15.92
CA VAL A 124 -0.13 -0.85 15.24
C VAL A 124 0.77 -1.18 14.06
N ALA A 125 0.76 -0.35 13.02
CA ALA A 125 1.60 -0.55 11.86
C ALA A 125 2.21 0.75 11.33
N HIS A 126 3.32 0.61 10.63
CA HIS A 126 3.93 1.65 9.81
C HIS A 126 4.39 1.02 8.49
N PHE A 127 4.56 1.83 7.45
CA PHE A 127 5.07 1.36 6.17
C PHE A 127 6.61 1.37 6.18
N ASP A 128 7.21 0.28 5.71
CA ASP A 128 8.64 0.16 5.49
C ASP A 128 8.97 0.38 3.99
N PRO A 129 9.64 1.49 3.64
CA PRO A 129 10.16 1.77 2.30
C PRO A 129 10.99 0.66 1.66
N ALA A 130 11.77 -0.08 2.47
CA ALA A 130 12.71 -1.07 1.95
C ALA A 130 12.00 -2.33 1.45
N THR A 131 11.09 -2.87 2.26
CA THR A 131 10.30 -4.04 1.88
C THR A 131 9.01 -3.71 1.14
N LYS A 132 8.63 -2.43 1.10
CA LYS A 132 7.37 -1.90 0.53
C LYS A 132 6.12 -2.50 1.18
N LYS A 133 6.20 -2.80 2.48
CA LYS A 133 5.13 -3.44 3.25
C LYS A 133 4.81 -2.67 4.52
N PHE A 134 3.58 -2.83 4.99
CA PHE A 134 3.18 -2.40 6.33
C PHE A 134 3.63 -3.43 7.36
N ILE A 135 4.54 -3.04 8.26
CA ILE A 135 5.00 -3.88 9.36
C ILE A 135 4.01 -3.74 10.52
N ILE A 136 3.28 -4.82 10.79
CA ILE A 136 2.33 -4.92 11.90
C ILE A 136 3.07 -5.31 13.17
N SER A 137 2.88 -4.56 14.25
CA SER A 137 3.51 -4.76 15.54
C SER A 137 2.49 -4.78 16.68
N ALA A 138 2.85 -5.43 17.79
CA ALA A 138 2.12 -5.24 19.05
C ALA A 138 2.22 -3.77 19.50
N SER A 139 1.11 -3.20 19.97
CA SER A 139 1.03 -1.78 20.36
C SER A 139 1.99 -1.40 21.50
N GLY A 140 2.24 -2.33 22.43
CA GLY A 140 3.16 -2.12 23.56
C GLY A 140 4.64 -2.24 23.19
N THR A 141 4.98 -2.88 22.07
CA THR A 141 6.35 -3.08 21.60
C THR A 141 6.40 -2.94 20.08
N PRO A 142 6.19 -1.71 19.55
CA PRO A 142 6.19 -1.49 18.12
C PRO A 142 7.58 -1.67 17.51
N HIS A 143 7.65 -1.86 16.20
CA HIS A 143 8.91 -1.84 15.44
C HIS A 143 9.69 -0.53 15.70
N VAL A 144 11.02 -0.57 15.67
CA VAL A 144 11.89 0.57 16.02
C VAL A 144 11.59 1.82 15.17
N ASP A 145 11.27 1.63 13.90
CA ASP A 145 10.98 2.72 12.96
C ASP A 145 9.58 3.31 13.12
N TYR A 146 8.67 2.62 13.84
CA TYR A 146 7.29 3.07 14.04
C TYR A 146 7.23 4.46 14.68
N ALA A 147 8.10 4.76 15.64
CA ALA A 147 8.11 6.04 16.33
C ALA A 147 8.43 7.22 15.40
N ASN A 148 9.29 6.99 14.40
CA ASN A 148 9.76 7.98 13.43
C ASN A 148 8.93 8.03 12.15
N ALA A 149 8.02 7.07 11.95
CA ALA A 149 7.18 7.02 10.76
C ALA A 149 6.24 8.23 10.71
N SER A 150 6.19 8.89 9.55
CA SER A 150 5.27 10.01 9.32
C SER A 150 3.81 9.58 9.30
N ALA A 151 3.56 8.34 8.87
CA ALA A 151 2.23 7.74 8.87
C ALA A 151 2.19 6.49 9.75
N LYS A 152 1.18 6.43 10.63
CA LYS A 152 0.96 5.35 11.59
C LYS A 152 -0.48 4.86 11.48
N PHE A 153 -0.66 3.56 11.65
CA PHE A 153 -1.92 2.89 11.38
C PHE A 153 -2.34 1.97 12.53
N LEU A 154 -3.65 1.85 12.73
CA LEU A 154 -4.29 0.91 13.64
C LEU A 154 -4.83 -0.27 12.84
N VAL A 155 -4.59 -1.50 13.29
CA VAL A 155 -5.30 -2.68 12.79
C VAL A 155 -6.71 -2.68 13.38
N VAL A 156 -7.72 -2.59 12.51
CA VAL A 156 -9.14 -2.54 12.91
C VAL A 156 -9.94 -3.75 12.44
N SER A 157 -9.38 -4.55 11.53
CA SER A 157 -9.88 -5.87 11.16
C SER A 157 -8.74 -6.65 10.49
N ASN A 158 -8.76 -7.96 10.63
CA ASN A 158 -8.27 -8.87 9.60
C ASN A 158 -9.48 -9.34 8.79
N GLU A 159 -9.33 -9.60 7.49
CA GLU A 159 -10.40 -10.28 6.74
C GLU A 159 -10.01 -11.75 6.58
N GLU A 160 -10.81 -12.64 7.20
CA GLU A 160 -10.72 -14.09 6.99
C GLU A 160 -11.59 -14.57 5.82
N ASP A 161 -12.40 -13.68 5.22
CA ASP A 161 -13.31 -14.02 4.12
C ASP A 161 -12.59 -14.07 2.77
N ILE A 162 -12.29 -15.29 2.32
CA ILE A 162 -11.58 -15.60 1.06
C ILE A 162 -12.23 -14.91 -0.15
N ALA A 163 -13.54 -14.64 -0.15
CA ALA A 163 -14.20 -14.00 -1.28
C ALA A 163 -13.78 -12.52 -1.47
N TYR A 164 -13.42 -11.83 -0.39
CA TYR A 164 -12.96 -10.44 -0.41
C TYR A 164 -11.44 -10.30 -0.42
N THR A 165 -10.69 -11.37 -0.13
CA THR A 165 -9.21 -11.37 -0.15
C THR A 165 -8.58 -11.08 -1.51
N PHE A 166 -9.36 -11.04 -2.60
CA PHE A 166 -8.84 -10.93 -3.97
C PHE A 166 -7.73 -11.96 -4.28
N GLY A 167 -7.75 -13.12 -3.62
CA GLY A 167 -6.72 -14.17 -3.75
C GLY A 167 -5.52 -14.03 -2.81
N LYS A 168 -5.48 -13.03 -1.92
CA LYS A 168 -4.40 -12.82 -0.92
C LYS A 168 -4.92 -12.36 0.45
N PRO A 169 -4.40 -12.90 1.57
CA PRO A 169 -4.76 -12.41 2.89
C PRO A 169 -4.67 -10.87 2.99
N MET A 170 -5.69 -10.22 3.55
CA MET A 170 -5.75 -8.77 3.69
C MET A 170 -5.89 -8.36 5.15
N VAL A 171 -5.37 -7.17 5.46
CA VAL A 171 -5.56 -6.51 6.74
C VAL A 171 -6.17 -5.12 6.52
N ARG A 172 -7.08 -4.72 7.41
CA ARG A 172 -7.70 -3.40 7.39
C ARG A 172 -6.99 -2.46 8.36
N PHE A 173 -6.54 -1.34 7.81
CA PHE A 173 -5.90 -0.26 8.55
C PHE A 173 -6.81 0.95 8.67
N GLU A 174 -6.70 1.62 9.81
CA GLU A 174 -7.19 2.99 10.04
C GLU A 174 -5.98 3.91 10.26
N VAL A 175 -5.97 5.08 9.62
CA VAL A 175 -4.91 6.08 9.82
C VAL A 175 -5.03 6.69 11.22
N ILE A 176 -3.95 6.64 11.99
CA ILE A 176 -3.84 7.32 13.30
C ILE A 176 -3.12 8.67 13.12
N GLU A 177 -2.07 8.70 12.30
CA GLU A 177 -1.18 9.85 12.07
C GLU A 177 -0.71 9.82 10.61
N ALA A 178 -0.56 10.99 9.96
CA ALA A 178 -0.11 11.14 8.57
C ALA A 178 0.36 12.56 8.23
#